data_AF-A0A2S5IV10-F1
#
_entry.id   AF-A0A2S5IV10-F1
#
_cell.length_a   1.000
_cell.length_b   1.000
_cell.length_c   1.000
_cell.angle_alpha   90.00
_cell.angle_beta   90.00
_cell.angle_gamma   90.00
#
_symmetry.space_group_name_H-M   'P 1'
#
loop_
_entity.id
_entity.type
_entity.pdbx_description
1 polymer ?
#
loop_
_entity_poly.entity_id
_entity_poly.type
_entity_poly.pdbx_seq_one_letter_code
_entity_poly.pdbx_strand_id
1 'polypeptide(L)'
;MAEKAEGFEWVGFTDDQAKLLDRTDHLGNNGWDSNGQTDELMPKHLARCAEAGLSIGQIVEAMQRIGYDKRTMHQLERWEGKRLTGKFGRLRHLSAP
;
A
#
# COMPACT_ATOMS: atom_id res chain seq x y z
N MET A 1 -1.90 -16.49 0.80
CA MET A 1 -2.52 -15.29 0.19
C MET A 1 -3.49 -14.74 1.22
N ALA A 2 -3.61 -13.41 1.29
CA ALA A 2 -4.60 -12.79 2.18
C ALA A 2 -6.00 -13.07 1.62
N GLU A 3 -6.96 -13.37 2.48
CA GLU A 3 -8.31 -13.71 2.06
C GLU A 3 -9.28 -12.71 2.68
N LYS A 4 -9.63 -11.69 1.88
CA LYS A 4 -10.68 -10.75 2.23
C LYS A 4 -12.02 -11.50 2.26
N ALA A 5 -12.76 -11.38 3.37
CA ALA A 5 -14.06 -12.04 3.52
C ALA A 5 -15.06 -11.60 2.43
N GLU A 6 -15.97 -12.48 2.05
CA GLU A 6 -17.04 -12.17 1.09
C GLU A 6 -17.92 -11.03 1.65
N GLY A 7 -18.15 -9.99 0.84
CA GLY A 7 -18.91 -8.81 1.27
C GLY A 7 -18.17 -7.87 2.24
N PHE A 8 -16.85 -8.01 2.39
CA PHE A 8 -16.06 -7.10 3.23
C PHE A 8 -16.11 -5.65 2.73
N GLU A 9 -16.44 -4.74 3.64
CA GLU A 9 -16.48 -3.29 3.40
C GLU A 9 -15.36 -2.57 4.16
N TRP A 10 -14.75 -1.57 3.51
CA TRP A 10 -13.74 -0.70 4.10
C TRP A 10 -14.40 0.37 5.00
N VAL A 11 -14.89 -0.06 6.16
CA VAL A 11 -15.54 0.86 7.13
C VAL A 11 -14.56 1.94 7.59
N GLY A 12 -14.99 3.20 7.54
CA GLY A 12 -14.20 4.37 7.93
C GLY A 12 -13.39 4.99 6.79
N PHE A 13 -13.55 4.49 5.57
CA PHE A 13 -12.96 5.05 4.35
C PHE A 13 -14.06 5.57 3.42
N THR A 14 -13.75 6.58 2.60
CA THR A 14 -14.67 7.01 1.53
C THR A 14 -14.70 5.98 0.40
N ASP A 15 -15.71 6.05 -0.47
CA ASP A 15 -15.82 5.14 -1.62
C ASP A 15 -14.57 5.15 -2.51
N ASP A 16 -13.94 6.32 -2.68
CA ASP A 16 -12.73 6.44 -3.49
C ASP A 16 -11.51 5.83 -2.79
N GLN A 17 -11.40 6.00 -1.47
CA GLN A 17 -10.38 5.35 -0.67
C GLN A 17 -10.56 3.82 -0.65
N ALA A 18 -11.80 3.35 -0.54
CA ALA A 18 -12.14 1.93 -0.58
C ALA A 18 -11.72 1.29 -1.91
N LYS A 19 -11.99 1.94 -3.06
CA LYS A 19 -11.53 1.47 -4.38
C LYS A 19 -10.00 1.41 -4.48
N LEU A 20 -9.30 2.36 -3.86
CA LEU A 20 -7.83 2.38 -3.82
C LEU A 20 -7.28 1.26 -2.93
N LEU A 21 -7.93 0.94 -1.81
CA LEU A 21 -7.58 -0.20 -0.97
C LEU A 21 -7.85 -1.53 -1.68
N ASP A 22 -8.98 -1.69 -2.37
CA ASP A 22 -9.26 -2.88 -3.18
C ASP A 22 -8.22 -3.06 -4.30
N ARG A 23 -7.79 -1.97 -4.94
CA ARG A 23 -6.71 -2.03 -5.93
C ARG A 23 -5.36 -2.40 -5.29
N THR A 24 -5.11 -1.95 -4.05
CA THR A 24 -3.91 -2.34 -3.30
C THR A 24 -3.89 -3.85 -3.04
N ASP A 25 -5.01 -4.39 -2.57
CA ASP A 25 -5.21 -5.82 -2.35
C ASP A 25 -5.08 -6.62 -3.66
N HIS A 26 -5.69 -6.15 -4.74
CA HIS A 26 -5.56 -6.79 -6.06
C HIS A 26 -4.10 -6.85 -6.54
N LEU A 27 -3.32 -5.78 -6.33
CA LEU A 27 -1.88 -5.79 -6.63
C LEU A 27 -1.12 -6.78 -5.72
N GLY A 28 -1.60 -6.97 -4.48
CA GLY A 28 -1.06 -7.90 -3.47
C GLY A 28 -1.24 -9.36 -3.80
N ASN A 29 -2.46 -9.73 -4.17
CA ASN A 29 -2.79 -11.10 -4.54
C ASN A 29 -2.16 -11.53 -5.87
N ASN A 30 -1.66 -10.59 -6.69
CA ASN A 30 -0.82 -10.88 -7.85
C ASN A 30 0.68 -11.05 -7.50
N GLY A 31 0.97 -11.23 -6.22
CA GLY A 31 2.24 -11.74 -5.70
C GLY A 31 3.07 -10.72 -4.94
N TRP A 32 2.86 -9.40 -5.12
CA TRP A 32 3.78 -8.35 -4.62
C TRP A 32 5.27 -8.67 -4.80
N ASP A 33 5.59 -9.62 -5.66
CA ASP A 33 6.96 -9.97 -5.95
C ASP A 33 7.55 -8.75 -6.63
N SER A 34 8.68 -8.30 -6.09
CA SER A 34 9.43 -7.15 -6.57
C SER A 34 9.90 -7.47 -7.98
N ASN A 35 9.02 -7.25 -8.95
CA ASN A 35 9.25 -7.37 -10.37
C ASN A 35 9.19 -5.96 -10.96
N GLY A 36 9.80 -5.78 -12.13
CA GLY A 36 9.92 -4.44 -12.73
C GLY A 36 8.58 -3.72 -12.88
N GLN A 37 7.50 -4.48 -13.14
CA GLN A 37 6.17 -3.92 -13.32
C GLN A 37 5.53 -3.45 -12.01
N THR A 38 5.55 -4.26 -10.95
CA THR A 38 5.03 -3.86 -9.63
C THR A 38 5.86 -2.73 -9.02
N ASP A 39 7.17 -2.74 -9.25
CA ASP A 39 8.09 -1.69 -8.80
C ASP A 39 7.85 -0.32 -9.46
N GLU A 40 7.22 -0.28 -10.64
CA GLU A 40 6.80 0.94 -11.31
C GLU A 40 5.36 1.34 -11.00
N LEU A 41 4.45 0.36 -10.90
CA LEU A 41 3.03 0.60 -10.69
C LEU A 41 2.72 1.00 -9.26
N MET A 42 3.35 0.36 -8.27
CA MET A 42 2.99 0.59 -6.87
C MET A 42 3.27 2.01 -6.39
N PRO A 43 4.43 2.64 -6.68
CA PRO A 43 4.66 4.03 -6.28
C PRO A 43 3.63 5.01 -6.86
N LYS A 44 3.16 4.76 -8.10
CA LYS A 44 2.11 5.56 -8.75
C LYS A 44 0.75 5.35 -8.10
N HIS A 45 0.44 4.11 -7.73
CA HIS A 45 -0.78 3.78 -7.00
C HIS A 45 -0.79 4.44 -5.60
N LEU A 46 0.31 4.35 -4.87
CA LEU A 46 0.47 4.99 -3.56
C LEU A 46 0.38 6.53 -3.65
N ALA A 47 0.82 7.15 -4.75
CA ALA A 47 0.60 8.58 -4.97
C ALA A 47 -0.89 8.94 -5.03
N ARG A 48 -1.71 8.13 -5.72
CA ARG A 48 -3.16 8.30 -5.76
C ARG A 48 -3.81 8.10 -4.40
N CYS A 49 -3.32 7.13 -3.62
CA CYS A 49 -3.74 6.95 -2.23
C CYS A 49 -3.46 8.21 -1.41
N ALA A 50 -2.26 8.78 -1.50
CA ALA A 50 -1.89 10.01 -0.81
C ALA A 50 -2.74 11.21 -1.25
N GLU A 51 -3.02 11.37 -2.55
CA GLU A 51 -3.92 12.40 -3.10
C GLU A 51 -5.35 12.25 -2.56
N ALA A 52 -5.81 11.02 -2.32
CA ALA A 52 -7.09 10.71 -1.69
C ALA A 52 -7.06 10.79 -0.14
N GLY A 53 -5.96 11.26 0.45
CA GLY A 53 -5.81 11.43 1.90
C GLY A 53 -5.51 10.15 2.69
N LEU A 54 -5.14 9.05 2.03
CA LEU A 54 -4.67 7.83 2.69
C LEU A 54 -3.18 7.93 3.01
N SER A 55 -2.84 7.83 4.29
CA SER A 55 -1.46 7.64 4.72
C SER A 55 -1.00 6.20 4.53
N ILE A 56 0.31 5.99 4.39
CA ILE A 56 0.88 4.64 4.32
C ILE A 56 0.52 3.78 5.52
N GLY A 57 0.45 4.37 6.72
CA GLY A 57 0.05 3.67 7.95
C GLY A 57 -1.38 3.14 7.87
N GLN A 58 -2.32 3.95 7.39
CA GLN A 58 -3.71 3.51 7.18
C GLN A 58 -3.81 2.37 6.17
N ILE A 59 -3.02 2.41 5.08
CA ILE A 59 -3.00 1.35 4.07
C ILE A 59 -2.44 0.06 4.67
N VAL A 60 -1.32 0.14 5.41
CA VAL A 60 -0.71 -1.01 6.09
C VAL A 60 -1.68 -1.64 7.08
N GLU A 61 -2.33 -0.84 7.93
CA GLU A 61 -3.33 -1.33 8.87
C GLU A 61 -4.52 -1.98 8.15
N ALA A 62 -5.02 -1.36 7.07
CA ALA A 62 -6.11 -1.90 6.27
C ALA A 62 -5.75 -3.26 5.65
N MET A 63 -4.55 -3.40 5.07
CA MET A 63 -4.10 -4.66 4.49
C MET A 63 -3.87 -5.74 5.56
N GLN A 64 -3.36 -5.39 6.74
CA GLN A 64 -3.22 -6.33 7.86
C GLN A 64 -4.58 -6.87 8.34
N ARG A 65 -5.64 -6.04 8.33
CA ARG A 65 -7.00 -6.47 8.72
C ARG A 65 -7.57 -7.57 7.84
N ILE A 66 -7.16 -7.63 6.57
CA ILE A 66 -7.60 -8.67 5.62
C ILE A 66 -6.59 -9.83 5.49
N GLY A 67 -5.57 -9.88 6.36
CA GLY A 67 -4.71 -11.04 6.53
C GLY A 67 -3.32 -10.97 5.89
N TYR A 68 -2.87 -9.80 5.40
CA TYR A 68 -1.48 -9.65 4.96
C TYR A 68 -0.50 -9.66 6.14
N ASP A 69 0.61 -10.38 5.99
CA ASP A 69 1.65 -10.44 7.02
C ASP A 69 2.57 -9.21 7.04
N LYS A 70 3.27 -9.01 8.16
CA LYS A 70 4.19 -7.88 8.36
C LYS A 70 5.33 -7.81 7.35
N ARG A 71 5.83 -8.96 6.88
CA ARG A 71 6.94 -9.02 5.91
C ARG A 71 6.49 -8.43 4.57
N THR A 72 5.26 -8.71 4.20
CA THR A 72 4.60 -8.27 2.97
C THR A 72 4.31 -6.76 3.06
N MET A 73 3.96 -6.25 4.25
CA MET A 73 3.83 -4.81 4.52
C MET A 73 5.15 -4.03 4.38
N HIS A 74 6.30 -4.60 4.76
CA HIS A 74 7.59 -3.91 4.58
C HIS A 74 7.92 -3.59 3.12
N GLN A 75 7.44 -4.39 2.17
CA GLN A 75 7.58 -4.09 0.75
C GLN A 75 6.72 -2.88 0.34
N LEU A 76 5.51 -2.75 0.91
CA LEU A 76 4.63 -1.59 0.73
C LEU A 76 5.30 -0.29 1.22
N GLU A 77 5.90 -0.33 2.42
CA GLU A 77 6.67 0.78 2.99
C GLU A 77 7.89 1.12 2.13
N ARG A 78 8.54 0.12 1.53
CA ARG A 78 9.68 0.33 0.62
C ARG A 78 9.25 1.02 -0.67
N TRP A 79 8.11 0.66 -1.26
CA TRP A 79 7.56 1.35 -2.42
C TRP A 79 7.14 2.79 -2.09
N GLU A 80 6.62 3.02 -0.89
CA GLU A 80 6.36 4.38 -0.40
C GLU A 80 7.66 5.19 -0.26
N GLY A 81 8.71 4.60 0.29
CA GLY A 81 10.04 5.21 0.32
C GLY A 81 10.55 5.56 -1.07
N LYS A 82 10.34 4.70 -2.08
CA LYS A 82 10.67 5.00 -3.48
C LYS A 82 9.81 6.13 -4.04
N ARG A 83 8.50 6.18 -3.74
CA ARG A 83 7.63 7.28 -4.16
C ARG A 83 8.14 8.63 -3.64
N LEU A 84 8.54 8.68 -2.38
CA LEU A 84 8.99 9.90 -1.72
C LEU A 84 10.41 10.32 -2.13
N THR A 85 11.31 9.38 -2.40
CA THR A 85 12.74 9.66 -2.60
C THR A 85 13.25 9.40 -4.02
N GLY A 86 12.44 8.80 -4.88
CA GLY A 86 12.82 8.34 -6.21
C GLY A 86 13.75 7.12 -6.23
N LYS A 87 14.13 6.56 -5.07
CA LYS A 87 15.09 5.45 -4.96
C LYS A 87 14.58 4.35 -4.03
N PHE A 88 14.91 3.11 -4.35
CA PHE A 88 14.77 2.00 -3.39
C PHE A 88 15.88 2.08 -2.34
N GLY A 89 15.55 2.34 -1.07
CA GLY A 89 16.52 2.43 0.03
C GLY A 89 15.86 2.74 1.38
N ARG A 90 16.60 2.64 2.50
CA ARG A 90 16.08 3.02 3.83
C ARG A 90 15.80 4.52 3.84
N LEU A 91 14.56 4.88 4.16
CA LEU A 91 14.21 6.22 4.67
C LEU A 91 15.09 6.45 5.91
N ARG A 92 16.22 7.14 5.75
CA ARG A 92 16.83 7.83 6.89
C ARG A 92 15.81 8.87 7.32
N HIS A 93 15.30 8.75 8.55
CA HIS A 93 14.42 9.70 9.22
C HIS A 93 14.57 11.10 8.63
N LEU A 94 13.62 11.49 7.78
CA LEU A 94 13.34 12.90 7.55
C LEU A 94 12.54 13.33 8.76
N SER A 95 13.26 13.68 9.83
CA SER A 95 12.71 14.55 10.86
C SER A 95 12.27 15.83 10.14
N ALA A 96 10.97 16.06 10.07
CA ALA A 96 10.43 17.34 9.64
C ALA A 96 10.90 18.43 10.63
N PRO A 97 11.21 19.65 10.15
CA PRO A 97 11.48 20.80 11.01
C PRO A 97 10.24 21.24 11.81
#